data_AF-A0A484Y2L1-F1
#
_entry.id   AF-A0A484Y2L1-F1
#
_cell.length_a   1.000
_cell.length_b   1.000
_cell.length_c   1.000
_cell.angle_alpha   90.00
_cell.angle_beta   90.00
_cell.angle_gamma   90.00
#
_symmetry.space_group_name_H-M   'P 1'
#
loop_
_entity.id
_entity.type
_entity.pdbx_description
1 polymer ?
#
loop_
_entity_poly.entity_id
_entity_poly.type
_entity_poly.pdbx_seq_one_letter_code
_entity_poly.pdbx_strand_id
1 'polypeptide(L)'
;MSIKKLDDGRYEVDIRPRGREGRRIRRKFERKAEALAFERYTLANANTKEWAGQRADRRTLKELLDVWWKYHGQNHEHGQKEFNHLFEDNHRPG
;
A
#
# COMPACT_ATOMS: atom_id res chain seq x y z
N MET A 1 -20.47 14.22 -9.76
CA MET A 1 -19.83 15.03 -8.69
C MET A 1 -19.47 14.10 -7.55
N SER A 2 -18.24 14.12 -7.07
CA SER A 2 -17.76 13.25 -5.99
C SER A 2 -18.08 13.79 -4.59
N ILE A 3 -18.60 15.02 -4.50
CA ILE A 3 -19.09 15.62 -3.25
C ILE A 3 -20.61 15.74 -3.30
N LYS A 4 -21.29 15.23 -2.28
CA LYS A 4 -22.75 15.29 -2.10
C LYS A 4 -23.10 15.99 -0.78
N LYS A 5 -24.08 16.89 -0.80
CA LYS A 5 -24.68 17.42 0.44
C LYS A 5 -25.68 16.40 0.99
N LEU A 6 -25.60 16.11 2.27
CA LEU A 6 -26.50 15.22 3.00
C LEU A 6 -27.65 16.02 3.62
N ASP A 7 -28.73 15.32 3.96
CA ASP A 7 -29.94 15.91 4.57
C ASP A 7 -29.66 16.51 5.96
N ASP A 8 -28.61 16.03 6.63
CA ASP A 8 -28.12 16.55 7.91
C ASP A 8 -27.26 17.82 7.77
N GLY A 9 -27.14 18.38 6.56
CA GLY A 9 -26.36 19.58 6.27
C GLY A 9 -24.87 19.36 6.03
N ARG A 10 -24.35 18.14 6.26
CA ARG A 10 -22.95 17.79 6.03
C ARG A 10 -22.66 17.51 4.57
N TYR A 11 -21.38 17.43 4.23
CA TYR A 11 -20.87 17.14 2.89
C TYR A 11 -20.13 15.81 2.90
N GLU A 12 -20.50 14.92 1.99
CA GLU A 12 -19.86 13.63 1.81
C GLU A 12 -19.00 13.63 0.55
N VAL A 13 -17.74 13.27 0.70
CA VAL A 13 -16.83 12.98 -0.42
C VAL A 13 -16.83 11.47 -0.65
N ASP A 14 -17.11 11.04 -1.87
CA ASP A 14 -17.01 9.66 -2.34
C ASP A 14 -16.14 9.59 -3.61
N ILE A 15 -14.89 9.19 -3.45
CA ILE A 15 -13.89 9.16 -4.55
C ILE A 15 -13.18 7.82 -4.65
N ARG A 16 -12.79 7.49 -5.88
CA ARG A 16 -11.83 6.44 -6.19
C ARG A 16 -10.60 7.06 -6.85
N PRO A 17 -9.60 7.50 -6.06
CA PRO A 17 -8.45 8.24 -6.58
C PRO A 17 -7.60 7.47 -7.60
N ARG A 18 -7.70 6.14 -7.64
CA ARG A 18 -7.00 5.26 -8.61
C ARG A 18 -7.93 4.59 -9.62
N GLY A 19 -9.07 5.22 -9.93
CA GLY A 19 -10.03 4.69 -10.89
C GLY A 19 -10.90 3.54 -10.36
N ARG A 20 -11.59 2.83 -11.26
CA ARG A 20 -12.70 1.90 -10.94
C ARG A 20 -12.31 0.78 -9.96
N GLU A 21 -11.12 0.21 -10.16
CA GLU A 21 -10.53 -0.87 -9.35
C GLU A 21 -9.77 -0.33 -8.12
N GLY A 22 -9.65 0.99 -7.99
CA GLY A 22 -8.94 1.65 -6.91
C GLY A 22 -9.71 1.66 -5.59
N ARG A 23 -8.97 1.84 -4.49
CA ARG A 23 -9.56 2.00 -3.14
C ARG A 23 -10.60 3.13 -3.15
N ARG A 24 -11.82 2.80 -2.73
CA ARG A 24 -12.89 3.78 -2.49
C ARG A 24 -12.68 4.48 -1.15
N ILE A 25 -12.77 5.80 -1.14
CA ILE A 25 -12.66 6.63 0.06
C ILE A 25 -13.96 7.41 0.19
N ARG A 26 -14.67 7.20 1.31
CA ARG A 26 -15.93 7.87 1.64
C ARG A 26 -15.78 8.56 2.99
N ARG A 27 -15.96 9.89 3.04
CA ARG A 27 -15.79 10.67 4.27
C ARG A 27 -16.76 11.84 4.33
N LYS A 28 -17.26 12.15 5.52
CA LYS A 28 -18.18 13.26 5.79
C LYS A 28 -17.42 14.45 6.40
N PHE A 29 -17.85 15.65 6.06
CA PHE A 29 -17.29 16.94 6.47
C PHE A 29 -18.42 17.90 6.83
N GLU A 30 -18.18 18.81 7.75
CA GLU A 30 -19.18 19.82 8.13
C GLU A 30 -19.26 20.95 7.10
N ARG A 31 -18.11 21.33 6.49
CA ARG A 31 -18.03 22.42 5.52
C ARG A 31 -17.74 21.92 4.11
N LYS A 32 -18.36 22.54 3.12
CA LYS A 32 -18.11 22.27 1.69
C LYS A 32 -16.64 22.49 1.31
N ALA A 33 -16.01 23.52 1.88
CA ALA A 33 -14.62 23.86 1.62
C ALA A 33 -13.66 22.75 2.06
N GLU A 34 -13.91 22.12 3.20
CA GLU A 34 -13.10 21.00 3.71
C GLU A 34 -13.26 19.76 2.82
N ALA A 35 -14.50 19.45 2.41
CA ALA A 35 -14.77 18.37 1.47
C ALA A 35 -14.02 18.57 0.14
N LEU A 36 -14.02 19.81 -0.39
CA LEU A 36 -13.32 20.16 -1.63
C LEU A 36 -11.79 20.08 -1.48
N ALA A 37 -11.25 20.58 -0.38
CA ALA A 37 -9.81 20.50 -0.10
C ALA A 37 -9.36 19.03 0.01
N PHE A 38 -10.15 18.20 0.70
CA PHE A 38 -9.86 16.77 0.84
C PHE A 38 -9.91 16.03 -0.50
N GLU A 39 -10.91 16.30 -1.34
CA GLU A 39 -11.01 15.72 -2.68
C GLU A 39 -9.77 16.06 -3.52
N ARG A 40 -9.43 17.36 -3.62
CA ARG A 40 -8.28 17.83 -4.41
C ARG A 40 -6.97 17.24 -3.91
N TYR A 41 -6.74 17.25 -2.60
CA TYR A 41 -5.55 16.66 -1.99
C TYR A 41 -5.45 15.16 -2.29
N THR A 42 -6.54 14.42 -2.13
CA THR A 42 -6.54 12.97 -2.28
C THR A 42 -6.33 12.54 -3.73
N LEU A 43 -6.93 13.27 -4.69
CA LEU A 43 -6.70 13.05 -6.12
C LEU A 43 -5.27 13.40 -6.53
N ALA A 44 -4.74 14.54 -6.05
CA ALA A 44 -3.38 14.96 -6.37
C ALA A 44 -2.31 14.02 -5.79
N ASN A 45 -2.55 13.47 -4.60
CA ASN A 45 -1.62 12.56 -3.92
C ASN A 45 -1.88 11.07 -4.20
N ALA A 46 -2.86 10.75 -5.06
CA ALA A 46 -3.23 9.38 -5.41
C ALA A 46 -2.05 8.59 -5.98
N ASN A 47 -1.23 9.26 -6.79
CA ASN A 47 -0.09 8.67 -7.50
C ASN A 47 1.25 8.98 -6.83
N THR A 48 1.32 9.96 -5.94
CA THR A 48 2.57 10.40 -5.29
C THR A 48 3.15 9.38 -4.31
N LYS A 49 2.36 8.41 -3.86
CA LYS A 49 2.85 7.27 -3.06
C LYS A 49 2.64 5.96 -3.81
N GLU A 50 3.52 5.69 -4.75
CA GLU A 50 3.65 4.39 -5.41
C GLU A 50 3.88 3.25 -4.38
N TRP A 51 4.58 3.57 -3.28
CA TRP A 51 4.86 2.66 -2.16
C TRP A 51 3.73 2.46 -1.15
N ALA A 52 2.75 3.37 -1.05
CA ALA A 52 1.65 3.23 -0.08
C ALA A 52 0.42 2.51 -0.64
N GLY A 53 0.47 2.12 -1.92
CA GLY A 53 -0.61 1.43 -2.63
C GLY A 53 -0.33 -0.03 -2.95
N GLN A 54 0.93 -0.48 -2.88
CA GLN A 54 1.22 -1.88 -3.05
C GLN A 54 0.65 -2.63 -1.84
N ARG A 55 -0.12 -3.68 -2.10
CA ARG A 55 -0.52 -4.65 -1.07
C ARG A 55 0.74 -4.94 -0.24
N ALA A 56 0.61 -4.93 1.09
CA ALA A 56 1.69 -5.38 1.96
C ALA A 56 2.26 -6.67 1.37
N ASP A 57 3.57 -6.70 1.15
CA ASP A 57 4.23 -7.85 0.57
C ASP A 57 3.91 -9.08 1.43
N ARG A 58 3.19 -10.04 0.84
CA ARG A 58 2.75 -11.26 1.54
C ARG A 58 3.70 -12.43 1.28
N ARG A 59 4.80 -12.19 0.57
CA ARG A 59 5.82 -13.21 0.37
C ARG A 59 6.38 -13.62 1.73
N THR A 60 6.48 -14.92 1.92
CA THR A 60 7.21 -15.49 3.05
C THR A 60 8.69 -15.16 2.95
N LEU A 61 9.40 -15.18 4.07
CA LEU A 61 10.85 -15.00 4.09
C LEU A 61 11.55 -16.00 3.16
N LYS A 62 11.02 -17.23 3.07
CA LYS A 62 11.46 -18.25 2.11
C LYS A 62 11.34 -17.79 0.65
N GLU A 63 10.19 -17.26 0.24
CA GLU A 63 9.99 -16.77 -1.13
C GLU A 63 10.93 -15.61 -1.47
N LEU A 64 11.24 -14.75 -0.49
CA LEU A 64 12.22 -13.67 -0.66
C LEU A 64 13.64 -14.23 -0.81
N LEU A 65 14.01 -15.20 0.02
CA LEU A 65 15.29 -15.90 -0.01
C LEU A 65 15.51 -16.62 -1.35
N ASP A 66 14.51 -17.33 -1.86
CA ASP A 66 14.60 -18.05 -3.14
C ASP A 66 14.84 -17.08 -4.32
N VAL A 67 14.14 -15.95 -4.34
CA VAL A 67 14.33 -14.90 -5.36
C VAL A 67 15.72 -14.29 -5.24
N TRP A 68 16.15 -13.94 -4.02
CA TRP A 68 17.48 -13.39 -3.81
C TRP A 68 18.58 -14.38 -4.21
N TRP A 69 18.45 -15.66 -3.84
CA TRP A 69 19.40 -16.71 -4.19
C TRP A 69 19.57 -16.86 -5.70
N LYS A 70 18.44 -16.91 -6.42
CA LYS A 70 18.40 -17.07 -7.88
C LYS A 70 19.09 -15.95 -8.64
N TYR A 71 18.95 -14.69 -8.19
CA TYR A 71 19.47 -13.54 -8.93
C TYR A 71 20.81 -13.03 -8.40
N HIS A 72 21.10 -13.20 -7.11
CA HIS A 72 22.24 -12.53 -6.47
C HIS A 72 23.01 -13.45 -5.52
N GLY A 73 22.32 -14.19 -4.65
CA GLY A 73 22.93 -14.97 -3.57
C GLY A 73 23.94 -16.01 -4.05
N GLN A 74 23.66 -16.71 -5.15
CA GLN A 74 24.58 -17.72 -5.69
C GLN A 74 25.94 -17.19 -6.16
N ASN A 75 26.03 -15.90 -6.50
CA ASN A 75 27.27 -15.27 -6.98
C ASN A 75 27.99 -14.47 -5.88
N HIS A 76 27.43 -14.43 -4.67
CA HIS A 76 27.98 -13.68 -3.56
C HIS A 76 28.94 -14.57 -2.75
N GLU A 77 30.13 -14.04 -2.40
CA GLU A 77 31.19 -14.80 -1.72
C GLU A 77 30.72 -15.48 -0.41
N HIS A 78 29.78 -14.84 0.28
CA HIS A 78 29.17 -15.38 1.50
C HIS A 78 27.71 -15.79 1.34
N GLY A 79 27.20 -15.83 0.10
CA GLY A 79 25.78 -16.01 -0.14
C GLY A 79 25.21 -17.29 0.45
N GLN A 80 25.97 -18.40 0.37
CA GLN A 80 25.55 -19.69 0.90
C GLN A 80 25.38 -19.68 2.43
N LYS A 81 26.26 -18.95 3.13
CA LYS A 81 26.25 -18.84 4.59
C LYS A 81 25.05 -18.00 5.05
N GLU A 82 24.80 -16.88 4.39
CA GLU A 82 23.66 -16.00 4.66
C GLU A 82 22.33 -16.69 4.33
N PHE A 83 22.25 -17.45 3.23
CA PHE A 83 21.07 -18.22 2.88
C PHE A 83 20.71 -19.24 3.96
N ASN A 84 21.69 -20.03 4.42
CA ASN A 84 21.47 -21.05 5.44
C ASN A 84 21.04 -20.43 6.78
N HIS A 85 21.70 -19.35 7.21
CA HIS A 85 21.35 -18.67 8.46
C HIS A 85 19.90 -18.17 8.46
N LEU A 86 19.48 -17.48 7.39
CA LEU A 86 18.12 -16.95 7.25
C LEU A 86 17.08 -18.06 7.03
N PHE A 87 17.46 -19.17 6.42
CA PHE A 87 16.60 -20.33 6.27
C PHE A 87 16.34 -21.03 7.61
N GLU A 88 17.36 -21.18 8.46
CA GLU A 88 17.24 -21.76 9.80
C GLU A 88 16.37 -20.87 10.72
N ASP A 89 16.59 -19.56 10.70
CA ASP A 89 15.78 -18.62 11.50
C ASP A 89 14.31 -18.59 11.07
N ASN A 90 14.01 -18.81 9.79
CA ASN A 90 12.63 -18.94 9.29
C ASN A 90 11.91 -20.20 9.80
N HIS A 91 12.64 -21.22 10.28
CA HIS A 91 12.07 -22.51 10.72
C HIS A 91 12.23 -22.77 12.23
N ARG A 92 12.80 -21.83 13.00
CA ARG A 92 12.81 -21.96 14.46
C ARG A 92 11.38 -21.87 15.00
N PRO A 93 10.93 -22.85 15.82
CA PRO A 93 9.73 -22.66 16.62
C PRO A 93 9.99 -21.55 17.64
N GLY A 94 9.09 -20.56 17.69
CA GLY A 94 9.10 -19.49 18.68
C GLY A 94 8.60 -19.93 20.05
#